data_AF-A0A6I1GT90-F1
#
_entry.id   AF-A0A6I1GT90-F1
#
_cell.length_a   1.000
_cell.length_b   1.000
_cell.length_c   1.000
_cell.angle_alpha   90.00
_cell.angle_beta   90.00
_cell.angle_gamma   90.00
#
_symmetry.space_group_name_H-M   'P 1'
#
loop_
_entity.id
_entity.type
_entity.pdbx_description
1 polymer ?
#
loop_
_entity_poly.entity_id
_entity_poly.type
_entity_poly.pdbx_seq_one_letter_code
_entity_poly.pdbx_strand_id
1 'polypeptide(L)'
;MPMFHVNLQCLDLTVNPTDDTPAGRAASGSTSAAESPAVSGAPRTQPLDPSQPQPVPTLAEIDRRMTALDARLEAVAALQYRSRSIHPDEECYQLDGSTFISTDAFDTIAGADRSRYMAWKNGCIDDLAAEHWNEPQVMEYLASRSIDEGEGGECCYTDAQPIDYAQSCTYQMSDMLRRRSRDDESGGHDVDVAGDDSCHADCRADSVDNAAHSAPDWSAEAAAEDGLTHALYEHPDVDVVADETGRAVVISASHPERAATVDYRGGTWTVQPFDHDRPCSETATFSWRDVPQCRPDGGSETEQGRRFNAAFAAFAHAIEWVDGR
;
A
#
# COMPACT_ATOMS: atom_id res chain seq x y z
N MET A 1 12.41 20.31 29.67
CA MET A 1 12.79 20.20 28.24
C MET A 1 13.27 18.78 28.03
N PRO A 2 12.47 17.90 27.42
CA PRO A 2 12.98 16.60 27.02
C PRO A 2 13.78 16.77 25.72
N MET A 3 14.97 16.19 25.67
CA MET A 3 15.74 16.02 24.44
C MET A 3 15.17 14.80 23.72
N PHE A 4 14.69 14.96 22.50
CA PHE A 4 14.30 13.84 21.66
C PHE A 4 15.56 13.08 21.25
N HIS A 5 15.74 11.86 21.75
CA HIS A 5 16.73 10.92 21.22
C HIS A 5 16.02 9.95 20.29
N VAL A 6 15.88 10.33 19.01
CA VAL A 6 15.47 9.40 17.95
C VAL A 6 16.68 8.52 17.62
N ASN A 7 16.61 7.24 17.96
CA ASN A 7 17.67 6.28 17.66
C ASN A 7 17.53 5.81 16.20
N LEU A 8 18.21 6.52 15.28
CA LEU A 8 18.22 6.30 13.82
C LEU A 8 18.98 5.03 13.35
N GLN A 9 19.25 4.05 14.22
CA GLN A 9 20.12 2.91 13.90
C GLN A 9 19.46 1.76 13.09
N CYS A 10 18.29 1.94 12.48
CA CYS A 10 17.61 0.89 11.72
C CYS A 10 17.44 1.16 10.21
N LEU A 11 18.11 2.17 9.64
CA LEU A 11 18.13 2.40 8.18
C LEU A 11 19.42 1.87 7.57
N ASP A 12 19.48 0.56 7.29
CA ASP A 12 20.52 -0.04 6.45
C ASP A 12 20.02 -0.12 5.00
N LEU A 13 20.04 1.02 4.30
CA LEU A 13 19.81 1.12 2.85
C LEU A 13 21.13 1.46 2.15
N THR A 14 22.10 0.54 2.16
CA THR A 14 23.27 0.64 1.28
C THR A 14 22.93 0.17 -0.14
N VAL A 15 22.61 1.12 -1.01
CA VAL A 15 22.64 0.95 -2.47
C VAL A 15 24.05 1.26 -2.97
N ASN A 16 24.72 0.29 -3.60
CA ASN A 16 25.94 0.52 -4.37
C ASN A 16 25.58 0.70 -5.85
N PRO A 17 25.83 1.87 -6.47
CA PRO A 17 25.85 2.00 -7.92
C PRO A 17 27.31 1.92 -8.40
N THR A 18 27.60 0.99 -9.30
CA THR A 18 28.78 1.11 -10.17
C THR A 18 28.34 1.09 -11.61
N ASP A 19 28.49 2.27 -12.22
CA ASP A 19 28.67 2.60 -13.62
C ASP A 19 29.50 1.56 -14.41
N ASP A 20 29.17 1.36 -15.69
CA ASP A 20 29.94 2.05 -16.74
C ASP A 20 29.36 1.83 -18.15
N THR A 21 29.17 2.96 -18.82
CA THR A 21 28.94 3.13 -20.26
C THR A 21 30.29 3.07 -21.01
N PRO A 22 30.32 2.89 -22.35
CA PRO A 22 31.14 3.84 -23.10
C PRO A 22 30.49 4.39 -24.38
N ALA A 23 30.72 5.69 -24.56
CA ALA A 23 30.39 6.49 -25.73
C ALA A 23 31.36 6.26 -26.90
N GLY A 24 30.92 6.59 -28.10
CA GLY A 24 31.49 6.17 -29.38
C GLY A 24 32.67 6.99 -29.92
N ARG A 25 33.15 6.56 -31.10
CA ARG A 25 33.86 7.42 -32.06
C ARG A 25 33.88 6.81 -33.47
N ALA A 26 33.45 7.59 -34.45
CA ALA A 26 33.55 7.31 -35.88
C ALA A 26 34.95 7.64 -36.42
N ALA A 27 35.46 6.82 -37.34
CA ALA A 27 36.47 7.19 -38.32
C ALA A 27 36.41 6.28 -39.56
N SER A 28 36.24 6.90 -40.72
CA SER A 28 36.22 6.30 -42.05
C SER A 28 37.62 5.85 -42.51
N GLY A 29 37.69 4.76 -43.28
CA GLY A 29 38.90 4.31 -43.98
C GLY A 29 38.63 3.08 -44.86
N SER A 30 39.11 3.13 -46.10
CA SER A 30 38.66 2.38 -47.28
C SER A 30 39.29 0.99 -47.50
N THR A 31 38.50 0.08 -48.07
CA THR A 31 38.80 -1.00 -49.05
C THR A 31 40.11 -1.79 -48.97
N SER A 32 39.98 -3.11 -48.79
CA SER A 32 40.73 -4.13 -49.56
C SER A 32 40.10 -5.51 -49.37
N ALA A 33 39.86 -6.21 -50.48
CA ALA A 33 39.37 -7.57 -50.55
C ALA A 33 40.44 -8.59 -50.12
N ALA A 34 40.03 -9.65 -49.42
CA ALA A 34 40.66 -10.98 -49.46
C ALA A 34 39.75 -12.05 -48.81
N GLU A 35 39.35 -13.01 -49.65
CA GLU A 35 39.12 -14.44 -49.40
C GLU A 35 38.57 -14.96 -48.06
N SER A 36 37.37 -15.54 -48.15
CA SER A 36 36.88 -16.59 -47.23
C SER A 36 37.68 -17.88 -47.36
N PRO A 37 37.72 -18.68 -46.28
CA PRO A 37 37.36 -20.09 -46.44
C PRO A 37 36.25 -20.50 -45.47
N ALA A 38 35.41 -21.43 -45.95
CA ALA A 38 34.24 -21.96 -45.29
C ALA A 38 34.57 -22.96 -44.17
N VAL A 39 33.88 -22.82 -43.04
CA VAL A 39 33.61 -23.85 -42.01
C VAL A 39 32.17 -23.60 -41.56
N SER A 40 31.16 -24.28 -42.10
CA SER A 40 30.65 -25.61 -41.72
C SER A 40 30.24 -25.72 -40.25
N GLY A 41 28.92 -25.65 -39.99
CA GLY A 41 28.29 -26.32 -38.85
C GLY A 41 27.81 -25.45 -37.68
N ALA A 42 26.95 -24.46 -37.90
CA ALA A 42 26.03 -23.98 -36.86
C ALA A 42 24.59 -24.37 -37.28
N PRO A 43 23.76 -24.98 -36.41
CA PRO A 43 22.40 -25.28 -36.77
C PRO A 43 21.68 -23.94 -36.98
N ARG A 44 21.35 -23.66 -38.25
CA ARG A 44 20.42 -22.59 -38.58
C ARG A 44 19.11 -22.93 -37.88
N THR A 45 18.74 -22.16 -36.87
CA THR A 45 17.37 -22.05 -36.41
C THR A 45 16.53 -21.70 -37.62
N GLN A 46 15.79 -22.68 -38.14
CA GLN A 46 14.81 -22.43 -39.18
C GLN A 46 13.79 -21.43 -38.61
N PRO A 47 13.35 -20.43 -39.40
CA PRO A 47 12.19 -19.63 -39.03
C PRO A 47 11.01 -20.59 -38.83
N LEU A 48 10.43 -20.58 -37.64
CA LEU A 48 9.23 -21.37 -37.32
C LEU A 48 8.12 -20.97 -38.31
N ASP A 49 7.63 -21.96 -39.07
CA ASP A 49 6.45 -21.81 -39.93
C ASP A 49 5.24 -21.50 -39.03
N PRO A 50 4.56 -20.36 -39.21
CA PRO A 50 3.41 -19.97 -38.40
C PRO A 50 2.19 -20.92 -38.56
N SER A 51 2.28 -21.91 -39.46
CA SER A 51 1.23 -22.88 -39.75
C SER A 51 1.38 -24.22 -39.01
N GLN A 52 2.48 -24.43 -38.25
CA GLN A 52 2.65 -25.66 -37.46
C GLN A 52 2.07 -25.48 -36.05
N PRO A 53 1.28 -26.46 -35.55
CA PRO A 53 0.81 -26.41 -34.16
C PRO A 53 2.02 -26.37 -33.23
N GLN A 54 2.06 -25.36 -32.36
CA GLN A 54 3.10 -25.26 -31.35
C GLN A 54 3.06 -26.55 -30.51
N PRO A 55 4.22 -27.13 -30.18
CA PRO A 55 4.26 -28.29 -29.31
C PRO A 55 3.63 -27.93 -27.96
N VAL A 56 2.82 -28.84 -27.42
CA VAL A 56 2.29 -28.70 -26.07
C VAL A 56 3.45 -28.91 -25.09
N PRO A 57 3.75 -27.95 -24.21
CA PRO A 57 4.80 -28.10 -23.20
C PRO A 57 4.38 -29.12 -22.15
N THR A 58 5.36 -29.79 -21.57
CA THR A 58 5.15 -30.63 -20.38
C THR A 58 4.82 -29.77 -19.16
N LEU A 59 4.16 -30.32 -18.14
CA LEU A 59 3.92 -29.61 -16.87
C LEU A 59 5.20 -29.02 -16.27
N ALA A 60 6.30 -29.78 -16.26
CA ALA A 60 7.58 -29.29 -15.75
C ALA A 60 8.13 -28.08 -16.54
N GLU A 61 7.86 -28.02 -17.85
CA GLU A 61 8.24 -26.86 -18.66
C GLU A 61 7.32 -25.66 -18.42
N ILE A 62 6.03 -25.90 -18.22
CA ILE A 62 5.05 -24.89 -17.82
C ILE A 62 5.46 -24.30 -16.48
N ASP A 63 5.66 -25.13 -15.44
CA ASP A 63 6.05 -24.68 -14.11
C ASP A 63 7.31 -23.85 -14.14
N ARG A 64 8.37 -24.34 -14.79
CA ARG A 64 9.62 -23.59 -14.91
C ARG A 64 9.41 -22.22 -15.58
N ARG A 65 8.59 -22.17 -16.63
CA ARG A 65 8.30 -20.92 -17.35
C ARG A 65 7.46 -19.96 -16.49
N MET A 66 6.43 -20.46 -15.82
CA MET A 66 5.52 -19.65 -15.02
C MET A 66 6.19 -19.18 -13.74
N THR A 67 7.00 -20.00 -13.06
CA THR A 67 7.82 -19.55 -11.92
C THR A 67 8.78 -18.43 -12.31
N ALA A 68 9.40 -18.50 -13.50
CA ALA A 68 10.28 -17.43 -13.97
C ALA A 68 9.52 -16.15 -14.37
N LEU A 69 8.24 -16.26 -14.73
CA LEU A 69 7.36 -15.12 -14.95
C LEU A 69 6.89 -14.51 -13.62
N ASP A 70 6.46 -15.35 -12.69
CA ASP A 70 6.05 -15.01 -11.32
C ASP A 70 7.13 -14.19 -10.61
N ALA A 71 8.37 -14.68 -10.60
CA ALA A 71 9.49 -13.98 -9.98
C ALA A 71 9.74 -12.58 -10.58
N ARG A 72 9.44 -12.37 -11.87
CA ARG A 72 9.55 -11.04 -12.50
C ARG A 72 8.39 -10.13 -12.10
N LEU A 73 7.18 -10.67 -12.03
CA LEU A 73 5.98 -9.94 -11.59
C LEU A 73 6.13 -9.54 -10.12
N GLU A 74 6.49 -10.47 -9.23
CA GLU A 74 6.72 -10.20 -7.81
C GLU A 74 7.82 -9.17 -7.58
N ALA A 75 8.92 -9.23 -8.35
CA ALA A 75 9.99 -8.24 -8.23
C ALA A 75 9.53 -6.81 -8.55
N VAL A 76 8.67 -6.65 -9.57
CA VAL A 76 8.11 -5.35 -9.96
C VAL A 76 7.02 -4.91 -8.99
N ALA A 77 6.13 -5.81 -8.57
CA ALA A 77 5.13 -5.55 -7.54
C ALA A 77 5.77 -5.04 -6.24
N ALA A 78 6.81 -5.73 -5.77
CA ALA A 78 7.55 -5.34 -4.57
C ALA A 78 8.26 -3.99 -4.74
N LEU A 79 8.72 -3.67 -5.94
CA LEU A 79 9.27 -2.34 -6.23
C LEU A 79 8.17 -1.28 -6.16
N GLN A 80 7.04 -1.49 -6.82
CA GLN A 80 5.90 -0.56 -6.85
C GLN A 80 5.33 -0.29 -5.46
N TYR A 81 5.19 -1.33 -4.64
CA TYR A 81 4.77 -1.20 -3.25
C TYR A 81 5.76 -0.36 -2.43
N ARG A 82 7.07 -0.66 -2.51
CA ARG A 82 8.10 0.12 -1.80
C ARG A 82 8.18 1.57 -2.29
N SER A 83 8.03 1.80 -3.59
CA SER A 83 7.99 3.16 -4.15
C SER A 83 6.66 3.87 -3.93
N ARG A 84 5.66 3.17 -3.37
CA ARG A 84 4.28 3.64 -3.18
C ARG A 84 3.68 4.24 -4.44
N SER A 85 3.87 3.56 -5.57
CA SER A 85 3.57 4.07 -6.92
C SER A 85 2.21 3.66 -7.47
N ILE A 86 1.45 2.84 -6.74
CA ILE A 86 0.07 2.47 -7.10
C ILE A 86 -0.84 3.21 -6.13
N HIS A 87 -1.80 3.96 -6.64
CA HIS A 87 -2.74 4.66 -5.77
C HIS A 87 -3.67 3.62 -5.09
N PRO A 88 -4.04 3.74 -3.80
CA PRO A 88 -4.89 2.74 -3.13
C PRO A 88 -6.23 2.47 -3.84
N ASP A 89 -6.82 3.50 -4.45
CA ASP A 89 -8.03 3.38 -5.28
C ASP A 89 -7.78 3.00 -6.75
N GLU A 90 -6.52 2.77 -7.15
CA GLU A 90 -6.20 2.42 -8.54
C GLU A 90 -6.61 0.98 -8.86
N GLU A 91 -7.23 0.78 -10.02
CA GLU A 91 -7.47 -0.54 -10.55
C GLU A 91 -6.15 -1.19 -10.99
N CYS A 92 -5.90 -2.41 -10.52
CA CYS A 92 -4.64 -3.10 -10.79
C CYS A 92 -4.82 -4.62 -10.79
N TYR A 93 -3.72 -5.38 -10.82
CA TYR A 93 -3.75 -6.82 -10.61
C TYR A 93 -3.30 -7.18 -9.20
N GLN A 94 -4.00 -8.13 -8.59
CA GLN A 94 -3.54 -8.87 -7.41
C GLN A 94 -2.84 -10.16 -7.88
N LEU A 95 -1.78 -10.60 -7.18
CA LEU A 95 -1.09 -11.86 -7.47
C LEU A 95 -1.44 -12.99 -6.49
N ASP A 96 -1.73 -12.70 -5.22
CA ASP A 96 -1.87 -13.72 -4.15
C ASP A 96 -2.65 -13.27 -2.89
N GLY A 97 -3.51 -12.25 -2.99
CA GLY A 97 -4.25 -11.69 -1.84
C GLY A 97 -3.57 -10.52 -1.12
N SER A 98 -2.28 -10.28 -1.38
CA SER A 98 -1.51 -9.23 -0.69
C SER A 98 -0.51 -8.50 -1.58
N THR A 99 -0.13 -9.10 -2.70
CA THR A 99 0.81 -8.54 -3.65
C THR A 99 0.06 -7.91 -4.83
N PHE A 100 0.30 -6.62 -5.04
CA PHE A 100 -0.38 -5.83 -6.08
C PHE A 100 0.62 -5.28 -7.09
N ILE A 101 0.21 -5.23 -8.36
CA ILE A 101 1.02 -4.74 -9.47
C ILE A 101 0.15 -3.96 -10.45
N SER A 102 0.66 -2.83 -10.96
CA SER A 102 -0.09 -1.99 -11.89
C SER A 102 -0.43 -2.74 -13.18
N THR A 103 -1.55 -2.37 -13.79
CA THR A 103 -2.05 -2.93 -15.06
C THR A 103 -0.99 -2.88 -16.15
N ASP A 104 -0.35 -1.73 -16.33
CA ASP A 104 0.70 -1.53 -17.33
C ASP A 104 1.89 -2.47 -17.12
N ALA A 105 2.34 -2.64 -15.87
CA ALA A 105 3.47 -3.50 -15.56
C ALA A 105 3.13 -4.98 -15.79
N PHE A 106 1.96 -5.42 -15.32
CA PHE A 106 1.49 -6.78 -15.47
C PHE A 106 1.33 -7.15 -16.95
N ASP A 107 0.60 -6.35 -17.72
CA ASP A 107 0.36 -6.61 -19.14
C ASP A 107 1.67 -6.55 -19.96
N THR A 108 2.62 -5.69 -19.59
CA THR A 108 3.95 -5.63 -20.22
C THR A 108 4.77 -6.90 -19.96
N ILE A 109 4.75 -7.40 -18.72
CA ILE A 109 5.60 -8.54 -18.30
C ILE A 109 5.00 -9.87 -18.70
N ALA A 110 3.69 -10.05 -18.50
CA ALA A 110 2.96 -11.28 -18.81
C ALA A 110 2.57 -11.36 -20.29
N GLY A 111 2.18 -10.25 -20.91
CA GLY A 111 1.84 -10.17 -22.33
C GLY A 111 0.87 -11.27 -22.78
N ALA A 112 1.26 -12.04 -23.79
CA ALA A 112 0.44 -13.14 -24.32
C ALA A 112 0.28 -14.34 -23.37
N ASP A 113 1.05 -14.40 -22.29
CA ASP A 113 0.93 -15.44 -21.26
C ASP A 113 -0.01 -15.06 -20.12
N ARG A 114 -0.67 -13.91 -20.16
CA ARG A 114 -1.53 -13.42 -19.08
C ARG A 114 -2.49 -14.47 -18.52
N SER A 115 -3.40 -14.99 -19.34
CA SER A 115 -4.40 -15.96 -18.88
C SER A 115 -3.78 -17.29 -18.44
N ARG A 116 -2.64 -17.67 -19.04
CA ARG A 116 -1.88 -18.88 -18.65
C ARG A 116 -1.26 -18.71 -17.28
N TYR A 117 -0.68 -17.54 -17.02
CA TYR A 117 -0.09 -17.20 -15.75
C TYR A 117 -1.15 -17.16 -14.66
N MET A 118 -2.29 -16.50 -14.89
CA MET A 118 -3.39 -16.44 -13.92
C MET A 118 -3.92 -17.84 -13.60
N ALA A 119 -4.22 -18.65 -14.63
CA ALA A 119 -4.65 -20.04 -14.42
C ALA A 119 -3.60 -20.87 -13.67
N TRP A 120 -2.32 -20.67 -13.94
CA TRP A 120 -1.23 -21.35 -13.22
C TRP A 120 -1.11 -20.89 -11.76
N LYS A 121 -1.07 -19.58 -11.51
CA LYS A 121 -0.95 -19.00 -10.15
C LYS A 121 -2.15 -19.39 -9.28
N ASN A 122 -3.33 -19.51 -9.89
CA ASN A 122 -4.57 -19.93 -9.22
C ASN A 122 -4.70 -21.46 -9.12
N GLY A 123 -3.67 -22.23 -9.49
CA GLY A 123 -3.63 -23.68 -9.30
C GLY A 123 -4.53 -24.49 -10.23
N CYS A 124 -4.94 -23.92 -11.38
CA CYS A 124 -5.85 -24.59 -12.33
C CYS A 124 -5.14 -25.45 -13.39
N ILE A 125 -3.80 -25.47 -13.41
CA ILE A 125 -3.04 -26.20 -14.41
C ILE A 125 -2.67 -27.59 -13.88
N ASP A 126 -3.41 -28.60 -14.34
CA ASP A 126 -3.12 -30.02 -14.16
C ASP A 126 -2.70 -30.69 -15.48
N ASP A 127 -2.48 -32.01 -15.46
CA ASP A 127 -2.09 -32.78 -16.65
C ASP A 127 -3.07 -32.58 -17.83
N LEU A 128 -4.37 -32.45 -17.55
CA LEU A 128 -5.39 -32.29 -18.58
C LEU A 128 -5.41 -30.86 -19.12
N ALA A 129 -5.32 -29.85 -18.25
CA ALA A 129 -5.25 -28.46 -18.64
C ALA A 129 -4.01 -28.16 -19.48
N ALA A 130 -2.89 -28.85 -19.21
CA ALA A 130 -1.67 -28.73 -19.99
C ALA A 130 -1.86 -29.12 -21.47
N GLU A 131 -2.72 -30.11 -21.78
CA GLU A 131 -3.04 -30.49 -23.17
C GLU A 131 -3.63 -29.33 -23.97
N HIS A 132 -4.32 -28.42 -23.29
CA HIS A 132 -4.96 -27.24 -23.86
C HIS A 132 -4.13 -25.95 -23.71
N TRP A 133 -2.85 -26.04 -23.33
CA TRP A 133 -1.98 -24.87 -23.09
C TRP A 133 -1.94 -23.88 -24.26
N ASN A 134 -2.00 -24.39 -25.49
CA ASN A 134 -1.96 -23.59 -26.70
C ASN A 134 -3.33 -23.05 -27.14
N GLU A 135 -4.41 -23.31 -26.37
CA GLU A 135 -5.76 -22.82 -26.61
C GLU A 135 -6.08 -21.64 -25.67
N PRO A 136 -5.99 -20.38 -26.15
CA PRO A 136 -6.15 -19.21 -25.29
C PRO A 136 -7.52 -19.15 -24.61
N GLN A 137 -8.58 -19.60 -25.28
CA GLN A 137 -9.93 -19.59 -24.72
C GLN A 137 -10.08 -20.55 -23.54
N VAL A 138 -9.36 -21.68 -23.54
CA VAL A 138 -9.37 -22.62 -22.41
C VAL A 138 -8.63 -22.01 -21.22
N MET A 139 -7.47 -21.39 -21.46
CA MET A 139 -6.70 -20.72 -20.41
C MET A 139 -7.47 -19.55 -19.79
N GLU A 140 -8.18 -18.77 -20.62
CA GLU A 140 -9.07 -17.70 -20.17
C GLU A 140 -10.23 -18.23 -19.35
N TYR A 141 -10.89 -19.31 -19.81
CA TYR A 141 -11.96 -19.96 -19.05
C TYR A 141 -11.49 -20.47 -17.69
N LEU A 142 -10.33 -21.13 -17.61
CA LEU A 142 -9.76 -21.61 -16.36
C LEU A 142 -9.45 -20.46 -15.40
N ALA A 143 -8.83 -19.39 -15.89
CA ALA A 143 -8.55 -18.19 -15.10
C ALA A 143 -9.85 -17.54 -14.58
N SER A 144 -10.83 -17.28 -15.44
CA SER A 144 -12.11 -16.68 -15.01
C SER A 144 -12.84 -17.56 -14.00
N ARG A 145 -12.93 -18.86 -14.27
CA ARG A 145 -13.58 -19.81 -13.36
C ARG A 145 -12.91 -19.84 -11.98
N SER A 146 -11.58 -19.78 -11.94
CA SER A 146 -10.85 -19.77 -10.67
C SER A 146 -11.19 -18.57 -9.80
N ILE A 147 -11.45 -17.42 -10.42
CA ILE A 147 -11.84 -16.19 -9.73
C ILE A 147 -13.28 -16.29 -9.23
N ASP A 148 -14.20 -16.80 -10.07
CA ASP A 148 -15.61 -16.96 -9.70
C ASP A 148 -15.82 -17.98 -8.57
N GLU A 149 -14.99 -19.03 -8.52
CA GLU A 149 -15.02 -20.08 -7.49
C GLU A 149 -14.11 -19.78 -6.28
N GLY A 150 -13.39 -18.65 -6.33
CA GLY A 150 -12.34 -18.29 -5.41
C GLY A 150 -12.79 -17.75 -4.05
N GLU A 151 -11.83 -17.61 -3.13
CA GLU A 151 -12.02 -17.04 -1.79
C GLU A 151 -11.43 -15.62 -1.64
N GLY A 152 -10.90 -15.04 -2.72
CA GLY A 152 -10.36 -13.67 -2.78
C GLY A 152 -8.84 -13.57 -2.76
N GLY A 153 -8.13 -14.70 -2.76
CA GLY A 153 -6.66 -14.78 -2.83
C GLY A 153 -6.12 -15.01 -4.23
N GLU A 154 -7.00 -15.11 -5.22
CA GLU A 154 -6.64 -15.42 -6.60
C GLU A 154 -5.88 -14.28 -7.26
N CYS A 155 -5.06 -14.63 -8.24
CA CYS A 155 -4.51 -13.68 -9.19
C CYS A 155 -5.63 -13.22 -10.14
N CYS A 156 -6.00 -11.96 -10.01
CA CYS A 156 -7.11 -11.35 -10.74
C CYS A 156 -6.88 -9.86 -10.97
N TYR A 157 -7.62 -9.30 -11.94
CA TYR A 157 -7.79 -7.86 -12.07
C TYR A 157 -8.84 -7.41 -11.07
N THR A 158 -8.62 -6.27 -10.43
CA THR A 158 -9.35 -5.86 -9.24
C THR A 158 -9.69 -4.36 -9.33
N ASP A 159 -10.89 -3.98 -8.91
CA ASP A 159 -11.52 -2.66 -9.12
C ASP A 159 -11.22 -1.62 -8.02
N ALA A 160 -10.86 -2.05 -6.80
CA ALA A 160 -10.31 -1.20 -5.73
C ALA A 160 -9.56 -2.05 -4.70
N GLN A 161 -8.36 -1.64 -4.26
CA GLN A 161 -7.46 -2.53 -3.50
C GLN A 161 -7.27 -2.11 -2.05
N PRO A 162 -7.15 -3.08 -1.13
CA PRO A 162 -6.62 -2.82 0.20
C PRO A 162 -5.09 -2.75 0.17
N ILE A 163 -4.49 -1.95 -0.74
CA ILE A 163 -3.05 -1.69 -0.66
C ILE A 163 -2.84 -0.89 0.62
N ASP A 164 -2.32 -1.55 1.65
CA ASP A 164 -2.09 -0.95 2.95
C ASP A 164 -0.62 -0.52 3.07
N TYR A 165 -0.36 0.76 2.81
CA TYR A 165 0.97 1.35 3.03
C TYR A 165 1.23 1.64 4.51
N ALA A 166 0.20 1.89 5.31
CA ALA A 166 0.32 2.11 6.75
C ALA A 166 0.87 0.87 7.46
N GLN A 167 0.55 -0.34 7.00
CA GLN A 167 1.12 -1.58 7.51
C GLN A 167 2.66 -1.64 7.41
N SER A 168 3.25 -0.94 6.43
CA SER A 168 4.71 -0.85 6.28
C SER A 168 5.37 0.11 7.28
N CYS A 169 4.60 0.95 7.96
CA CYS A 169 5.13 1.91 8.90
C CYS A 169 5.54 1.28 10.23
N THR A 170 6.57 1.87 10.86
CA THR A 170 7.09 1.39 12.15
C THR A 170 6.05 1.45 13.27
N TYR A 171 5.12 2.40 13.21
CA TYR A 171 4.07 2.60 14.19
C TYR A 171 2.68 2.65 13.54
N GLN A 172 1.74 1.89 14.11
CA GLN A 172 0.37 1.75 13.61
C GLN A 172 -0.58 2.73 14.31
N MET A 173 -1.53 3.30 13.58
CA MET A 173 -2.43 4.32 14.13
C MET A 173 -3.46 3.72 15.09
N SER A 174 -3.86 2.49 14.83
CA SER A 174 -4.67 1.68 15.74
C SER A 174 -4.05 1.57 17.13
N ASP A 175 -2.72 1.41 17.24
CA ASP A 175 -2.04 1.38 18.55
C ASP A 175 -2.07 2.74 19.27
N MET A 176 -1.90 3.83 18.54
CA MET A 176 -2.03 5.19 19.10
C MET A 176 -3.43 5.43 19.64
N LEU A 177 -4.45 5.10 18.86
CA LEU A 177 -5.85 5.34 19.22
C LEU A 177 -6.28 4.50 20.43
N ARG A 178 -5.87 3.23 20.50
CA ARG A 178 -6.10 2.36 21.67
C ARG A 178 -5.42 2.87 22.94
N ARG A 179 -4.32 3.62 22.83
CA ARG A 179 -3.68 4.25 23.99
C ARG A 179 -4.50 5.46 24.45
N ARG A 180 -4.93 6.30 23.51
CA ARG A 180 -5.72 7.51 23.80
C ARG A 180 -7.08 7.22 24.40
N SER A 181 -7.77 6.17 23.93
CA SER A 181 -9.04 5.76 24.53
C SER A 181 -8.90 5.35 26.00
N ARG A 182 -7.81 4.67 26.38
CA ARG A 182 -7.53 4.32 27.78
C ARG A 182 -7.21 5.53 28.65
N ASP A 183 -6.49 6.51 28.10
CA ASP A 183 -6.14 7.75 28.81
C ASP A 183 -7.42 8.56 29.14
N ASP A 184 -8.36 8.65 28.19
CA ASP A 184 -9.63 9.35 28.36
C ASP A 184 -10.52 8.68 29.42
N GLU A 185 -10.49 7.35 29.54
CA GLU A 185 -11.24 6.61 30.59
C GLU A 185 -10.61 6.75 31.98
N SER A 186 -9.29 6.89 32.08
CA SER A 186 -8.56 6.96 33.36
C SER A 186 -8.49 8.36 33.96
N GLY A 187 -8.81 9.41 33.20
CA GLY A 187 -8.97 10.79 33.71
C GLY A 187 -10.28 11.07 34.46
N GLY A 188 -11.16 10.08 34.60
CA GLY A 188 -12.50 10.21 35.22
C GLY A 188 -12.61 9.82 36.69
N HIS A 189 -11.49 9.58 37.40
CA HIS A 189 -11.53 9.11 38.79
C HIS A 189 -10.85 10.10 39.75
N ASP A 190 -11.53 11.21 40.05
CA ASP A 190 -11.20 12.04 41.20
C ASP A 190 -12.44 12.33 42.07
N VAL A 191 -12.40 11.69 43.25
CA VAL A 191 -12.89 12.10 44.57
C VAL A 191 -14.40 12.29 44.78
N ASP A 192 -15.05 11.30 45.42
CA ASP A 192 -16.11 11.60 46.38
C ASP A 192 -15.72 11.14 47.79
N VAL A 193 -15.37 12.15 48.59
CA VAL A 193 -15.25 12.09 50.04
C VAL A 193 -16.65 11.84 50.62
N ALA A 194 -16.71 10.89 51.55
CA ALA A 194 -17.89 10.54 52.32
C ALA A 194 -18.62 11.76 52.92
N GLY A 195 -19.94 11.78 52.79
CA GLY A 195 -20.84 12.68 53.50
C GLY A 195 -22.30 12.24 53.38
N ASP A 196 -22.79 11.52 54.38
CA ASP A 196 -24.21 11.27 54.64
C ASP A 196 -25.00 12.59 54.76
N ASP A 197 -26.20 12.69 54.15
CA ASP A 197 -27.50 12.73 54.83
C ASP A 197 -28.67 13.14 53.90
N SER A 198 -29.59 12.19 53.72
CA SER A 198 -31.07 12.25 53.62
C SER A 198 -31.85 13.28 52.75
N CYS A 199 -32.86 12.68 52.08
CA CYS A 199 -34.28 13.05 51.89
C CYS A 199 -34.78 13.85 50.65
N HIS A 200 -35.43 13.07 49.75
CA HIS A 200 -36.66 13.29 48.96
C HIS A 200 -37.19 14.73 48.71
N ALA A 201 -37.37 15.08 47.42
CA ALA A 201 -38.69 15.14 46.77
C ALA A 201 -38.60 15.54 45.28
N ASP A 202 -39.35 14.80 44.46
CA ASP A 202 -39.85 15.04 43.09
C ASP A 202 -39.42 16.29 42.30
N CYS A 203 -38.90 16.05 41.08
CA CYS A 203 -39.47 16.60 39.85
C CYS A 203 -38.82 16.02 38.57
N ARG A 204 -39.69 15.50 37.69
CA ARG A 204 -39.63 15.48 36.22
C ARG A 204 -38.86 14.37 35.46
N ALA A 205 -39.70 13.58 34.79
CA ALA A 205 -39.72 13.31 33.35
C ALA A 205 -38.62 12.38 32.79
N ASP A 206 -39.04 11.13 32.60
CA ASP A 206 -38.67 10.21 31.52
C ASP A 206 -37.24 10.33 30.99
N SER A 207 -36.36 9.65 31.74
CA SER A 207 -35.07 9.15 31.31
C SER A 207 -35.24 8.35 30.01
N VAL A 208 -34.91 8.99 28.88
CA VAL A 208 -34.56 8.25 27.67
C VAL A 208 -33.21 7.61 27.96
N ASP A 209 -33.19 6.29 28.05
CA ASP A 209 -32.01 5.46 28.18
C ASP A 209 -30.99 5.82 27.09
N ASN A 210 -30.08 6.74 27.40
CA ASN A 210 -28.91 7.03 26.58
C ASN A 210 -27.72 6.26 27.13
N ALA A 211 -27.92 4.97 27.40
CA ALA A 211 -26.85 4.00 27.39
C ALA A 211 -26.54 3.67 25.93
N ALA A 212 -25.96 4.65 25.22
CA ALA A 212 -25.23 4.40 24.00
C ALA A 212 -24.08 3.46 24.37
N HIS A 213 -24.36 2.16 24.28
CA HIS A 213 -23.35 1.14 24.33
C HIS A 213 -22.40 1.47 23.19
N SER A 214 -21.20 1.90 23.56
CA SER A 214 -20.10 2.24 22.67
C SER A 214 -19.98 1.16 21.61
N ALA A 215 -20.48 1.48 20.41
CA ALA A 215 -20.11 0.73 19.22
C ALA A 215 -18.57 0.73 19.17
N PRO A 216 -17.93 -0.40 18.84
CA PRO A 216 -16.49 -0.50 18.89
C PRO A 216 -15.85 0.65 18.10
N ASP A 217 -14.79 1.22 18.66
CA ASP A 217 -13.95 2.31 18.10
C ASP A 217 -13.28 1.94 16.74
N TRP A 218 -13.66 0.80 16.17
CA TRP A 218 -13.25 0.25 14.88
C TRP A 218 -13.36 1.25 13.73
N SER A 219 -14.29 2.22 13.80
CA SER A 219 -14.43 3.25 12.76
C SER A 219 -13.34 4.32 12.78
N ALA A 220 -12.81 4.69 13.96
CA ALA A 220 -11.71 5.67 14.03
C ALA A 220 -10.37 5.02 13.65
N GLU A 221 -10.11 3.80 14.13
CA GLU A 221 -8.91 3.05 13.80
C GLU A 221 -8.80 2.79 12.29
N ALA A 222 -9.83 2.18 11.68
CA ALA A 222 -9.82 1.89 10.26
C ALA A 222 -9.69 3.17 9.41
N ALA A 223 -10.45 4.23 9.74
CA ALA A 223 -10.34 5.50 9.03
C ALA A 223 -8.97 6.17 9.16
N ALA A 224 -8.27 5.95 10.27
CA ALA A 224 -6.92 6.47 10.48
C ALA A 224 -5.89 5.73 9.64
N GLU A 225 -5.93 4.40 9.61
CA GLU A 225 -5.03 3.58 8.79
C GLU A 225 -5.29 3.84 7.29
N ASP A 226 -6.56 3.86 6.87
CA ASP A 226 -6.94 4.17 5.48
C ASP A 226 -6.44 5.58 5.10
N GLY A 227 -6.68 6.56 5.95
CA GLY A 227 -6.26 7.95 5.72
C GLY A 227 -4.74 8.11 5.64
N LEU A 228 -3.99 7.39 6.47
CA LEU A 228 -2.53 7.34 6.41
C LEU A 228 -2.05 6.66 5.13
N THR A 229 -2.61 5.50 4.79
CA THR A 229 -2.30 4.77 3.56
C THR A 229 -2.43 5.65 2.32
N HIS A 230 -3.52 6.42 2.21
CA HIS A 230 -3.71 7.35 1.10
C HIS A 230 -2.70 8.50 1.11
N ALA A 231 -2.36 9.02 2.29
CA ALA A 231 -1.39 10.12 2.40
C ALA A 231 0.05 9.68 2.10
N LEU A 232 0.38 8.39 2.25
CA LEU A 232 1.71 7.84 1.98
C LEU A 232 1.98 7.59 0.48
N TYR A 233 0.95 7.60 -0.36
CA TYR A 233 1.09 7.45 -1.81
C TYR A 233 2.09 8.47 -2.39
N GLU A 234 3.02 8.03 -3.25
CA GLU A 234 4.13 8.84 -3.81
C GLU A 234 5.16 9.40 -2.79
N HIS A 235 5.13 8.93 -1.55
CA HIS A 235 6.06 9.32 -0.48
C HIS A 235 6.83 8.10 0.07
N PRO A 236 7.73 7.47 -0.70
CA PRO A 236 8.41 6.23 -0.29
C PRO A 236 9.41 6.40 0.87
N ASP A 237 9.92 7.61 1.07
CA ASP A 237 10.92 7.90 2.11
C ASP A 237 10.30 8.26 3.46
N VAL A 238 8.97 8.30 3.54
CA VAL A 238 8.22 8.71 4.73
C VAL A 238 7.83 7.50 5.58
N ASP A 239 8.09 7.60 6.87
CA ASP A 239 7.69 6.61 7.87
C ASP A 239 6.98 7.29 9.06
N VAL A 240 6.26 6.50 9.85
CA VAL A 240 5.63 6.93 11.09
C VAL A 240 6.20 6.13 12.25
N VAL A 241 6.72 6.83 13.25
CA VAL A 241 7.27 6.25 14.48
C VAL A 241 6.48 6.74 15.70
N ALA A 242 6.64 6.06 16.85
CA ALA A 242 6.06 6.53 18.10
C ALA A 242 7.06 7.42 18.87
N ASP A 243 6.58 8.52 19.45
CA ASP A 243 7.34 9.22 20.49
C ASP A 243 7.18 8.55 21.88
N GLU A 244 7.92 9.06 22.87
CA GLU A 244 7.87 8.58 24.25
C GLU A 244 6.48 8.71 24.89
N THR A 245 5.62 9.58 24.34
CA THR A 245 4.25 9.83 24.81
C THR A 245 3.20 9.02 24.03
N GLY A 246 3.64 8.17 23.10
CA GLY A 246 2.80 7.35 22.24
C GLY A 246 2.12 8.09 21.09
N ARG A 247 2.53 9.33 20.78
CA ARG A 247 2.06 10.05 19.59
C ARG A 247 2.74 9.51 18.34
N ALA A 248 2.05 9.60 17.22
CA ALA A 248 2.65 9.38 15.92
C ALA A 248 3.60 10.54 15.58
N VAL A 249 4.78 10.22 15.05
CA VAL A 249 5.75 11.16 14.52
C VAL A 249 6.02 10.75 13.08
N VAL A 250 5.60 11.60 12.15
CA VAL A 250 5.89 11.46 10.73
C VAL A 250 7.29 11.99 10.49
N ILE A 251 8.11 11.19 9.82
CA ILE A 251 9.52 11.49 9.49
C ILE A 251 9.78 11.20 8.01
N SER A 252 10.75 11.88 7.42
CA SER A 252 11.24 11.60 6.08
C SER A 252 12.73 11.25 6.12
N ALA A 253 13.12 10.13 5.51
CA ALA A 253 14.53 9.77 5.36
C ALA A 253 15.30 10.77 4.48
N SER A 254 14.59 11.46 3.58
CA SER A 254 15.15 12.48 2.68
C SER A 254 15.37 13.83 3.36
N HIS A 255 14.65 14.12 4.45
CA HIS A 255 14.73 15.38 5.21
C HIS A 255 14.77 15.11 6.73
N PRO A 256 15.86 14.53 7.26
CA PRO A 256 15.93 14.07 8.65
C PRO A 256 15.85 15.20 9.68
N GLU A 257 16.03 16.45 9.26
CA GLU A 257 15.86 17.63 10.12
C GLU A 257 14.40 18.03 10.34
N ARG A 258 13.47 17.46 9.56
CA ARG A 258 12.03 17.75 9.63
C ARG A 258 11.27 16.58 10.23
N ALA A 259 10.33 16.91 11.11
CA ALA A 259 9.39 15.94 11.65
C ALA A 259 8.03 16.62 11.87
N ALA A 260 6.97 15.83 11.96
CA ALA A 260 5.65 16.31 12.36
C ALA A 260 5.03 15.34 13.36
N THR A 261 4.65 15.83 14.53
CA THR A 261 3.88 15.01 15.48
C THR A 261 2.40 15.07 15.11
N VAL A 262 1.76 13.91 15.05
CA VAL A 262 0.32 13.75 14.83
C VAL A 262 -0.28 13.10 16.08
N ASP A 263 -1.33 13.72 16.62
CA ASP A 263 -2.07 13.20 17.78
C ASP A 263 -3.57 13.26 17.49
N TYR A 264 -4.33 12.40 18.16
CA TYR A 264 -5.79 12.34 18.03
C TYR A 264 -6.45 12.42 19.40
N ARG A 265 -7.37 13.39 19.56
CA ARG A 265 -8.14 13.57 20.80
C ARG A 265 -9.56 14.02 20.50
N GLY A 266 -10.54 13.32 21.08
CA GLY A 266 -11.94 13.72 21.05
C GLY A 266 -12.55 13.89 19.64
N GLY A 267 -12.00 13.24 18.61
CA GLY A 267 -12.45 13.41 17.22
C GLY A 267 -11.69 14.46 16.42
N THR A 268 -10.61 15.02 16.95
CA THR A 268 -9.79 16.02 16.28
C THR A 268 -8.35 15.52 16.19
N TRP A 269 -7.82 15.58 14.99
CA TRP A 269 -6.40 15.40 14.70
C TRP A 269 -5.66 16.71 14.90
N THR A 270 -4.49 16.65 15.51
CA THR A 270 -3.59 17.80 15.65
C THR A 270 -2.24 17.48 15.06
N VAL A 271 -1.72 18.38 14.23
CA VAL A 271 -0.41 18.25 13.58
C VAL A 271 0.48 19.39 14.03
N GLN A 272 1.65 19.07 14.59
CA GLN A 272 2.67 20.04 14.97
C GLN A 272 3.96 19.77 14.18
N PRO A 273 4.31 20.65 13.23
CA PRO A 273 5.59 20.62 12.53
C PRO A 273 6.77 21.01 13.41
N PHE A 274 7.91 20.36 13.16
CA PHE A 274 9.21 20.61 13.78
C PHE A 274 10.31 20.75 12.72
N ASP A 275 11.25 21.65 13.01
CA ASP A 275 12.51 21.86 12.29
C ASP A 275 13.66 21.82 13.31
N HIS A 276 14.60 20.89 13.16
CA HIS A 276 15.68 20.62 14.12
C HIS A 276 15.17 20.51 15.57
N ASP A 277 14.16 19.66 15.78
CA ASP A 277 13.47 19.42 17.07
C ASP A 277 12.76 20.64 17.69
N ARG A 278 12.56 21.72 16.91
CA ARG A 278 11.86 22.93 17.37
C ARG A 278 10.54 23.11 16.65
N PRO A 279 9.44 23.38 17.37
CA PRO A 279 8.18 23.78 16.74
C PRO A 279 8.41 25.01 15.86
N CYS A 280 8.02 24.92 14.60
CA CYS A 280 8.32 25.96 13.60
C CYS A 280 7.06 26.65 13.04
N SER A 281 5.88 26.09 13.25
CA SER A 281 4.59 26.67 12.86
C SER A 281 3.53 26.49 13.94
N GLU A 282 2.37 27.13 13.74
CA GLU A 282 1.18 26.85 14.54
C GLU A 282 0.72 25.41 14.35
N THR A 283 0.09 24.86 15.39
CA THR A 283 -0.52 23.53 15.35
C THR A 283 -1.74 23.57 14.42
N ALA A 284 -1.75 22.73 13.39
CA ALA A 284 -2.91 22.54 12.53
C ALA A 284 -3.90 21.55 13.17
N THR A 285 -5.20 21.77 12.95
CA THR A 285 -6.26 20.94 13.53
C THR A 285 -7.24 20.48 12.48
N PHE A 286 -7.59 19.19 12.49
CA PHE A 286 -8.49 18.58 11.53
C PHE A 286 -9.55 17.76 12.27
N SER A 287 -10.79 18.25 12.29
CA SER A 287 -11.92 17.58 12.93
C SER A 287 -12.84 16.98 11.88
N TRP A 288 -13.19 15.71 12.04
CA TRP A 288 -14.17 15.06 11.14
C TRP A 288 -15.55 15.69 11.24
N ARG A 289 -15.85 16.41 12.34
CA ARG A 289 -17.13 17.12 12.53
C ARG A 289 -17.23 18.36 11.65
N ASP A 290 -16.10 18.91 11.22
CA ASP A 290 -16.04 20.07 10.34
C ASP A 290 -16.17 19.67 8.86
N VAL A 291 -16.01 18.38 8.54
CA VAL A 291 -16.23 17.84 7.21
C VAL A 291 -17.74 17.84 6.89
N PRO A 292 -18.18 18.48 5.79
CA PRO A 292 -19.59 18.57 5.43
C PRO A 292 -20.28 17.20 5.36
N GLN A 293 -21.50 17.12 5.89
CA GLN A 293 -22.33 15.91 5.83
C GLN A 293 -22.96 15.69 4.47
N CYS A 294 -23.11 16.75 3.67
CA CYS A 294 -23.67 16.67 2.34
C CYS A 294 -22.56 16.92 1.32
N ARG A 295 -22.42 16.00 0.37
CA ARG A 295 -21.54 16.15 -0.77
C ARG A 295 -22.14 17.15 -1.78
N PRO A 296 -21.30 17.79 -2.61
CA PRO A 296 -21.76 18.73 -3.64
C PRO A 296 -22.73 18.12 -4.67
N ASP A 297 -22.69 16.80 -4.85
CA ASP A 297 -23.56 16.03 -5.74
C ASP A 297 -24.94 15.66 -5.11
N GLY A 298 -25.17 16.05 -3.86
CA GLY A 298 -26.41 15.75 -3.12
C GLY A 298 -26.40 14.42 -2.36
N GLY A 299 -25.28 13.68 -2.36
CA GLY A 299 -25.09 12.49 -1.51
C GLY A 299 -24.83 12.85 -0.05
N SER A 300 -25.12 11.93 0.88
CA SER A 300 -24.72 12.06 2.29
C SER A 300 -23.36 11.40 2.52
N GLU A 301 -22.42 12.13 3.11
CA GLU A 301 -21.14 11.59 3.55
C GLU A 301 -21.34 10.74 4.80
N THR A 302 -20.79 9.52 4.77
CA THR A 302 -20.83 8.65 5.93
C THR A 302 -19.95 9.21 7.05
N GLU A 303 -20.21 8.86 8.30
CA GLU A 303 -19.30 9.22 9.39
C GLU A 303 -17.89 8.65 9.16
N GLN A 304 -17.80 7.42 8.67
CA GLN A 304 -16.54 6.78 8.26
C GLN A 304 -15.79 7.63 7.24
N GLY A 305 -16.46 8.06 6.16
CA GLY A 305 -15.86 8.89 5.12
C GLY A 305 -15.37 10.25 5.65
N ARG A 306 -16.11 10.87 6.58
CA ARG A 306 -15.65 12.11 7.24
C ARG A 306 -14.44 11.89 8.15
N ARG A 307 -14.41 10.79 8.89
CA ARG A 307 -13.24 10.41 9.72
C ARG A 307 -12.02 10.15 8.85
N PHE A 308 -12.19 9.43 7.74
CA PHE A 308 -11.17 9.19 6.74
C PHE A 308 -10.63 10.52 6.20
N ASN A 309 -11.50 11.41 5.71
CA ASN A 309 -11.10 12.69 5.14
C ASN A 309 -10.31 13.56 6.15
N ALA A 310 -10.70 13.55 7.43
CA ALA A 310 -9.98 14.28 8.46
C ALA A 310 -8.60 13.66 8.77
N ALA A 311 -8.50 12.33 8.81
CA ALA A 311 -7.24 11.62 8.99
C ALA A 311 -6.32 11.84 7.79
N PHE A 312 -6.80 11.63 6.57
CA PHE A 312 -6.09 11.89 5.33
C PHE A 312 -5.56 13.33 5.29
N ALA A 313 -6.40 14.34 5.57
CA ALA A 313 -5.96 15.73 5.57
C ALA A 313 -4.87 16.00 6.62
N ALA A 314 -4.96 15.41 7.81
CA ALA A 314 -3.94 15.55 8.84
C ALA A 314 -2.61 14.91 8.43
N PHE A 315 -2.63 13.68 7.90
CA PHE A 315 -1.42 13.01 7.46
C PHE A 315 -0.84 13.64 6.20
N ALA A 316 -1.64 14.01 5.21
CA ALA A 316 -1.18 14.73 4.02
C ALA A 316 -0.48 16.04 4.42
N HIS A 317 -1.07 16.81 5.34
CA HIS A 317 -0.42 18.03 5.85
C HIS A 317 0.92 17.77 6.55
N ALA A 318 0.99 16.70 7.35
CA ALA A 318 2.23 16.31 8.02
C ALA A 318 3.30 15.85 7.01
N ILE A 319 2.90 15.07 6.00
CA ILE A 319 3.75 14.49 4.97
C ILE A 319 4.30 15.57 4.03
N GLU A 320 3.45 16.49 3.54
CA GLU A 320 3.86 17.64 2.75
C GLU A 320 4.95 18.44 3.46
N TRP A 321 4.77 18.70 4.76
CA TRP A 321 5.78 19.39 5.57
C TRP A 321 7.12 18.65 5.64
N VAL A 322 7.11 17.36 6.01
CA VAL A 322 8.35 16.60 6.22
C VAL A 322 9.05 16.25 4.91
N ASP A 323 8.30 16.00 3.84
CA ASP A 323 8.87 15.67 2.53
C ASP A 323 9.29 16.93 1.75
N GLY A 324 8.91 18.11 2.24
CA GLY A 324 9.32 19.40 1.69
C GLY A 324 8.73 19.71 0.32
N ARG A 325 7.56 19.14 0.03
CA ARG A 325 6.78 19.39 -1.20
C ARG A 325 5.74 20.49 -0.99
#